data_AF-A0A2V6DJN2-F1
#
_entry.id   AF-A0A2V6DJN2-F1
#
_cell.length_a   1.000
_cell.length_b   1.000
_cell.length_c   1.000
_cell.angle_alpha   90.00
_cell.angle_beta   90.00
_cell.angle_gamma   90.00
#
_symmetry.space_group_name_H-M   'P 1'
#
loop_
_entity.id
_entity.type
_entity.pdbx_description
1 polymer ?
#
loop_
_entity_poly.entity_id
_entity_poly.type
_entity_poly.pdbx_seq_one_letter_code
_entity_poly.pdbx_strand_id
1 'polypeptide(L)'
;MTGEKILGIEGGGTKTAWALVAGDTIIESGKLPPSNLRLTPPDQITKIFRVLASEVDRVGVFLAGCATEEDRAVLLKLTRAIWPKAKIVVGSDRESGMAACLCDRDGIAVNAGTGSSVTGRRGHRIEKAGGWGHILGDAGGAYFVSIRALRSVLREYDLRRGERQFAANILHALGLNNFDELVRWAQTADKMEIASLAPVVFEAARKSDEAAWQIVAAGVSALVDFTTAAALRLHLDAPEVRLMGGLFEHQKFYGVAFAAALKEKIPAAQVGPSESSPEVGAAWLAANGKLQMPVLEKSTPPPAIVAATEEANPKSANLDRLGAREIVELFVTEEKSVQETLCQSVDELARAIELAANAIEGGGRMFYVGAGTSGRLGVLDAAEIPPTFGASDDLFQGIIAGGAPALRRSIEGAEDDARAGALAMDERAVRREDVVIGISASGQAAFVTEALRRAHEIGAQTILLTSNATVLATAPGAAASAIDFDLLINLKTGPEIVAGSTRLKAGTATKVALNIISTGAMVRLGRVRGNLMIDLQPTNKKLRERAIGLVAQLAGCDRESARSRLARADWNLRVALQEK
;
A
#
# COMPACT_ATOMS: atom_id res chain seq x y z
N MET A 1 -16.75 -14.40 31.34
CA MET A 1 -17.18 -13.01 31.54
C MET A 1 -16.49 -12.18 30.47
N THR A 2 -17.21 -11.76 29.44
CA THR A 2 -16.64 -10.95 28.36
C THR A 2 -16.35 -9.55 28.90
N GLY A 3 -15.08 -9.15 28.96
CA GLY A 3 -14.70 -7.80 29.37
C GLY A 3 -15.27 -6.74 28.43
N GLU A 4 -15.38 -5.50 28.93
CA GLU A 4 -15.78 -4.32 28.15
C GLU A 4 -14.93 -4.21 26.88
N LYS A 5 -15.56 -4.10 25.70
CA LYS A 5 -14.89 -3.98 24.40
C LYS A 5 -14.59 -2.51 24.11
N ILE A 6 -13.31 -2.18 23.99
CA ILE A 6 -12.82 -0.81 23.79
C ILE A 6 -12.07 -0.73 22.47
N LEU A 7 -12.54 0.15 21.58
CA LEU A 7 -11.89 0.40 20.30
C LEU A 7 -11.04 1.67 20.40
N GLY A 8 -9.73 1.53 20.24
CA GLY A 8 -8.81 2.66 20.11
C GLY A 8 -8.45 2.89 18.65
N ILE A 9 -8.47 4.16 18.22
CA ILE A 9 -8.17 4.59 16.86
C ILE A 9 -7.21 5.78 16.94
N GLU A 10 -6.06 5.65 16.27
CA GLU A 10 -5.14 6.74 16.00
C GLU A 10 -5.05 6.96 14.49
N GLY A 11 -5.30 8.19 14.03
CA GLY A 11 -5.35 8.52 12.61
C GLY A 11 -4.42 9.65 12.22
N GLY A 12 -3.50 9.38 11.30
CA GLY A 12 -2.54 10.35 10.79
C GLY A 12 -2.72 10.65 9.30
N GLY A 13 -1.75 11.38 8.73
CA GLY A 13 -1.66 11.63 7.29
C GLY A 13 -1.19 10.44 6.46
N THR A 14 -0.74 9.36 7.10
CA THR A 14 -0.14 8.18 6.43
C THR A 14 -1.05 6.97 6.45
N LYS A 15 -1.75 6.77 7.56
CA LYS A 15 -2.54 5.58 7.88
C LYS A 15 -3.42 5.92 9.08
N THR A 16 -4.36 5.03 9.36
CA THR A 16 -5.08 4.97 10.63
C THR A 16 -4.76 3.63 11.28
N ALA A 17 -4.18 3.64 12.47
CA ALA A 17 -3.99 2.44 13.26
C ALA A 17 -5.17 2.27 14.23
N TRP A 18 -5.58 1.03 14.46
CA TRP A 18 -6.66 0.74 15.39
C TRP A 18 -6.41 -0.55 16.16
N ALA A 19 -6.92 -0.62 17.38
CA ALA A 19 -6.87 -1.79 18.25
C ALA A 19 -8.21 -1.98 18.97
N LEU A 20 -8.78 -3.18 18.88
CA LEU A 20 -9.90 -3.62 19.67
C LEU A 20 -9.38 -4.39 20.89
N VAL A 21 -9.67 -3.88 22.07
CA VAL A 21 -9.18 -4.40 23.35
C VAL A 21 -10.36 -4.90 24.17
N ALA A 22 -10.21 -6.05 24.83
CA ALA A 22 -11.17 -6.54 25.81
C ALA A 22 -10.41 -7.06 27.04
N GLY A 23 -10.71 -6.48 28.21
CA GLY A 23 -9.83 -6.64 29.37
C GLY A 23 -8.44 -6.05 29.08
N ASP A 24 -7.38 -6.79 29.37
CA ASP A 24 -5.99 -6.36 29.15
C ASP A 24 -5.36 -7.02 27.90
N THR A 25 -6.18 -7.43 26.92
CA THR A 25 -5.72 -8.15 25.72
C THR A 25 -6.21 -7.48 24.45
N ILE A 26 -5.31 -7.34 23.47
CA ILE A 26 -5.65 -6.92 22.11
C ILE A 26 -6.32 -8.11 21.41
N ILE A 27 -7.61 -7.98 21.13
CA ILE A 27 -8.40 -9.00 20.44
C ILE A 27 -8.16 -8.94 18.94
N GLU A 28 -8.04 -7.72 18.41
CA GLU A 28 -7.85 -7.48 16.99
C GLU A 28 -7.15 -6.13 16.82
N SER A 29 -6.31 -6.00 15.80
CA SER A 29 -5.68 -4.72 15.45
C SER A 29 -5.37 -4.67 13.98
N GLY A 30 -5.14 -3.48 13.45
CA GLY A 30 -4.83 -3.33 12.04
C GLY A 30 -4.51 -1.90 11.65
N LYS A 31 -4.34 -1.72 10.34
CA LYS A 31 -4.14 -0.42 9.71
C LYS A 31 -5.26 -0.20 8.70
N LEU A 32 -5.52 1.05 8.41
CA LEU A 32 -6.47 1.52 7.41
C LEU A 32 -5.87 2.74 6.70
N PRO A 33 -6.49 3.23 5.61
CA PRO A 33 -6.06 4.46 4.95
C PRO A 33 -6.00 5.69 5.91
N PRO A 34 -5.29 6.76 5.52
CA PRO A 34 -5.16 7.98 6.30
C PRO A 34 -6.51 8.62 6.69
N SER A 35 -6.64 9.09 7.93
CA SER A 35 -7.85 9.77 8.44
C SER A 35 -7.53 11.10 9.14
N ASN A 36 -6.52 11.83 8.67
CA ASN A 36 -6.23 13.17 9.19
C ASN A 36 -7.46 14.09 9.06
N LEU A 37 -7.92 14.66 10.17
CA LEU A 37 -9.19 15.41 10.23
C LEU A 37 -9.24 16.63 9.30
N ARG A 38 -8.08 17.20 8.93
CA ARG A 38 -7.98 18.37 8.06
C ARG A 38 -7.70 18.03 6.59
N LEU A 39 -7.13 16.86 6.32
CA LEU A 39 -6.72 16.46 4.98
C LEU A 39 -7.67 15.43 4.35
N THR A 40 -8.38 14.65 5.17
CA THR A 40 -9.30 13.61 4.71
C THR A 40 -10.74 14.13 4.79
N PRO A 41 -11.51 14.08 3.69
CA PRO A 41 -12.93 14.45 3.70
C PRO A 41 -13.74 13.67 4.76
N PRO A 42 -14.71 14.31 5.45
CA PRO A 42 -15.47 13.66 6.53
C PRO A 42 -16.23 12.39 6.12
N ASP A 43 -16.73 12.33 4.88
CA ASP A 43 -17.38 11.16 4.32
C ASP A 43 -16.39 10.01 4.10
N GLN A 44 -15.15 10.31 3.70
CA GLN A 44 -14.08 9.31 3.59
C GLN A 44 -13.66 8.80 4.97
N ILE A 45 -13.49 9.66 5.98
CA ILE A 45 -13.24 9.24 7.37
C ILE A 45 -14.36 8.29 7.85
N THR A 46 -15.61 8.61 7.50
CA THR A 46 -16.76 7.76 7.85
C THR A 46 -16.68 6.39 7.18
N LYS A 47 -16.31 6.31 5.89
CA LYS A 47 -16.10 5.04 5.19
C LYS A 47 -14.98 4.22 5.83
N ILE A 48 -13.86 4.85 6.14
CA ILE A 48 -12.72 4.22 6.81
C ILE A 48 -13.14 3.61 8.15
N PHE A 49 -13.93 4.31 8.96
CA PHE A 49 -14.31 3.81 10.29
C PHE A 49 -15.43 2.77 10.26
N ARG A 50 -16.27 2.72 9.21
CA ARG A 50 -17.37 1.75 9.11
C ARG A 50 -16.93 0.30 8.93
N VAL A 51 -15.70 0.06 8.46
CA VAL A 51 -15.14 -1.30 8.37
C VAL A 51 -14.63 -1.82 9.72
N LEU A 52 -14.64 -0.99 10.77
CA LEU A 52 -14.26 -1.36 12.13
C LEU A 52 -15.43 -2.01 12.88
N ALA A 53 -15.12 -2.70 13.99
CA ALA A 53 -16.12 -3.35 14.83
C ALA A 53 -17.24 -2.38 15.26
N SER A 54 -18.49 -2.74 14.98
CA SER A 54 -19.68 -1.94 15.31
C SER A 54 -20.16 -2.15 16.75
N GLU A 55 -19.96 -3.36 17.30
CA GLU A 55 -20.38 -3.74 18.66
C GLU A 55 -19.26 -3.51 19.66
N VAL A 56 -19.15 -2.27 20.14
CA VAL A 56 -18.15 -1.81 21.11
C VAL A 56 -18.79 -0.97 22.20
N ASP A 57 -18.29 -1.06 23.42
CA ASP A 57 -18.80 -0.33 24.58
C ASP A 57 -18.22 1.08 24.64
N ARG A 58 -16.95 1.23 24.25
CA ARG A 58 -16.24 2.51 24.20
C ARG A 58 -15.39 2.67 22.96
N VAL A 59 -15.20 3.92 22.54
CA VAL A 59 -14.36 4.27 21.41
C VAL A 59 -13.49 5.48 21.74
N GLY A 60 -12.18 5.36 21.53
CA GLY A 60 -11.22 6.47 21.56
C GLY A 60 -10.78 6.80 20.15
N VAL A 61 -11.03 8.00 19.67
CA VAL A 61 -10.65 8.42 18.30
C VAL A 61 -9.77 9.66 18.36
N PHE A 62 -8.48 9.48 18.04
CA PHE A 62 -7.48 10.53 18.17
C PHE A 62 -6.80 10.76 16.83
N LEU A 63 -7.07 11.91 16.21
CA LEU A 63 -6.66 12.20 14.84
C LEU A 63 -5.69 13.37 14.79
N ALA A 64 -4.68 13.26 13.95
CA ALA A 64 -3.89 14.39 13.52
C ALA A 64 -4.82 15.45 12.88
N GLY A 65 -4.59 16.72 13.20
CA GLY A 65 -5.44 17.83 12.76
C GLY A 65 -6.61 18.14 13.71
N CYS A 66 -6.85 17.33 14.75
CA CYS A 66 -7.80 17.61 15.81
C CYS A 66 -7.15 18.42 16.94
N ALA A 67 -7.02 19.74 16.77
CA ALA A 67 -6.24 20.58 17.69
C ALA A 67 -7.09 21.47 18.60
N THR A 68 -8.30 21.82 18.16
CA THR A 68 -9.20 22.78 18.83
C THR A 68 -10.46 22.11 19.36
N GLU A 69 -11.21 22.79 20.23
CA GLU A 69 -12.52 22.28 20.70
C GLU A 69 -13.54 22.17 19.55
N GLU A 70 -13.45 23.03 18.54
CA GLU A 70 -14.25 22.93 17.32
C GLU A 70 -13.94 21.63 16.57
N ASP A 71 -12.67 21.28 16.44
CA ASP A 71 -12.24 20.03 15.81
C ASP A 71 -12.76 18.81 16.57
N ARG A 72 -12.68 18.85 17.91
CA ARG A 72 -13.24 17.78 18.76
C ARG A 72 -14.74 17.65 18.55
N ALA A 73 -15.48 18.76 18.45
CA ALA A 73 -16.91 18.72 18.22
C ALA A 73 -17.26 18.09 16.85
N VAL A 74 -16.51 18.44 15.79
CA VAL A 74 -16.67 17.84 14.46
C VAL A 74 -16.39 16.34 14.49
N LEU A 75 -15.25 15.95 15.07
CA LEU A 75 -14.86 14.55 15.15
C LEU A 75 -15.85 13.73 15.99
N LEU A 76 -16.31 14.27 17.12
CA LEU A 76 -17.31 13.63 17.97
C LEU A 76 -18.64 13.44 17.26
N LYS A 77 -19.05 14.38 16.41
CA LYS A 77 -20.27 14.25 15.59
C LYS A 77 -20.14 13.10 14.59
N LEU A 78 -18.99 12.99 13.91
CA LEU A 78 -18.72 11.93 12.94
C LEU A 78 -18.72 10.56 13.61
N THR A 79 -18.00 10.41 14.72
CA THR A 79 -17.88 9.13 15.43
C THR A 79 -19.19 8.69 16.07
N ARG A 80 -20.02 9.61 16.58
CA ARG A 80 -21.37 9.30 17.08
C ARG A 80 -22.31 8.75 16.01
N ALA A 81 -22.13 9.16 14.75
CA ALA A 81 -22.94 8.61 13.65
C ALA A 81 -22.60 7.14 13.35
N ILE A 82 -21.42 6.68 13.73
CA ILE A 82 -20.93 5.31 13.51
C ILE A 82 -21.20 4.44 14.74
N TRP A 83 -20.92 4.95 15.94
CA TRP A 83 -21.10 4.23 17.21
C TRP A 83 -22.07 4.96 18.15
N PRO A 84 -23.38 5.00 17.84
CA PRO A 84 -24.35 5.79 18.59
C PRO A 84 -24.56 5.31 20.04
N LYS A 85 -24.23 4.05 20.35
CA LYS A 85 -24.41 3.42 21.67
C LYS A 85 -23.15 3.43 22.53
N ALA A 86 -21.97 3.73 21.96
CA ALA A 86 -20.71 3.65 22.67
C ALA A 86 -20.39 4.95 23.42
N LYS A 87 -19.60 4.85 24.50
CA LYS A 87 -18.99 6.04 25.12
C LYS A 87 -17.78 6.46 24.29
N ILE A 88 -17.80 7.70 23.78
CA ILE A 88 -16.80 8.18 22.84
C ILE A 88 -15.92 9.25 23.48
N VAL A 89 -14.60 9.10 23.33
CA VAL A 89 -13.59 10.11 23.62
C VAL A 89 -12.88 10.46 22.33
N VAL A 90 -12.67 11.76 22.08
CA VAL A 90 -11.98 12.22 20.86
C VAL A 90 -10.88 13.21 21.19
N GLY A 91 -9.83 13.24 20.37
CA GLY A 91 -8.74 14.19 20.54
C GLY A 91 -7.69 14.19 19.45
N SER A 92 -6.52 14.72 19.80
CA SER A 92 -5.34 14.77 18.93
C SER A 92 -4.53 13.47 19.04
N ASP A 93 -3.92 13.05 17.95
CA ASP A 93 -2.83 12.07 17.90
C ASP A 93 -1.72 12.29 18.96
N ARG A 94 -1.45 13.55 19.35
CA ARG A 94 -0.48 13.85 20.41
C ARG A 94 -0.92 13.34 21.79
N GLU A 95 -2.24 13.29 22.04
CA GLU A 95 -2.79 12.83 23.31
C GLU A 95 -2.73 11.31 23.41
N SER A 96 -3.17 10.61 22.37
CA SER A 96 -3.07 9.15 22.32
C SER A 96 -1.61 8.67 22.34
N GLY A 97 -0.72 9.37 21.63
CA GLY A 97 0.71 9.09 21.68
C GLY A 97 1.35 9.36 23.06
N MET A 98 0.96 10.43 23.75
CA MET A 98 1.41 10.70 25.12
C MET A 98 0.90 9.62 26.09
N ALA A 99 -0.36 9.20 25.95
CA ALA A 99 -0.94 8.12 26.74
C ALA A 99 -0.23 6.78 26.48
N ALA A 100 0.07 6.46 25.22
CA ALA A 100 0.84 5.26 24.86
C ALA A 100 2.24 5.25 25.47
N CYS A 101 2.91 6.41 25.50
CA CYS A 101 4.25 6.53 26.05
C CYS A 101 4.28 6.48 27.59
N LEU A 102 3.37 7.20 28.26
CA LEU A 102 3.54 7.55 29.67
C LEU A 102 2.28 7.35 30.52
N CYS A 103 1.14 6.95 29.94
CA CYS A 103 -0.16 6.86 30.63
C CYS A 103 -0.48 8.16 31.37
N ASP A 104 -0.44 8.15 32.72
CA ASP A 104 -0.59 9.32 33.60
C ASP A 104 0.71 9.88 34.22
N ARG A 105 1.87 9.27 33.89
CA ARG A 105 3.18 9.66 34.44
C ARG A 105 3.72 10.97 33.86
N ASP A 106 4.46 11.71 34.67
CA ASP A 106 5.21 12.88 34.21
C ASP A 106 6.38 12.46 33.31
N GLY A 107 6.67 13.25 32.28
CA GLY A 107 7.71 12.91 31.31
C GLY A 107 7.49 13.56 29.95
N ILE A 108 8.22 13.07 28.95
CA ILE A 108 8.20 13.60 27.59
C ILE A 108 8.04 12.47 26.57
N ALA A 109 7.08 12.60 25.68
CA ALA A 109 6.92 11.77 24.49
C ALA A 109 7.53 12.48 23.27
N VAL A 110 8.41 11.78 22.56
CA VAL A 110 9.05 12.24 21.32
C VAL A 110 8.58 11.37 20.17
N ASN A 111 7.81 11.97 19.26
CA ASN A 111 7.32 11.31 18.05
C ASN A 111 8.22 11.64 16.86
N ALA A 112 8.71 10.62 16.15
CA ALA A 112 9.31 10.78 14.84
C ALA A 112 8.84 9.66 13.89
N GLY A 113 7.98 10.04 12.94
CA GLY A 113 7.51 9.20 11.84
C GLY A 113 7.68 9.96 10.53
N THR A 114 6.62 10.08 9.72
CA THR A 114 6.61 10.97 8.54
C THR A 114 6.89 12.43 8.93
N GLY A 115 6.24 12.89 9.99
CA GLY A 115 6.54 14.15 10.67
C GLY A 115 7.21 13.92 12.02
N SER A 116 7.27 14.95 12.86
CA SER A 116 7.78 14.82 14.22
C SER A 116 7.14 15.83 15.17
N SER A 117 7.12 15.49 16.46
CA SER A 117 6.55 16.34 17.50
C SER A 117 7.04 15.93 18.88
N VAL A 118 7.20 16.89 19.78
CA VAL A 118 7.50 16.64 21.20
C VAL A 118 6.35 17.13 22.06
N THR A 119 5.90 16.30 23.00
CA THR A 119 4.88 16.63 23.99
C THR A 119 5.38 16.23 25.37
N GLY A 120 5.41 17.15 26.32
CA GLY A 120 5.76 16.87 27.71
C GLY A 120 4.59 17.11 28.65
N ARG A 121 4.59 16.42 29.80
CA ARG A 121 3.64 16.62 30.89
C ARG A 121 4.32 16.69 32.24
N ARG A 122 3.79 17.56 33.10
CA ARG A 122 3.98 17.54 34.55
C ARG A 122 2.66 17.84 35.27
N GLY A 123 2.06 16.84 35.90
CA GLY A 123 0.69 16.92 36.43
C GLY A 123 -0.30 17.32 35.33
N HIS A 124 -1.01 18.44 35.52
CA HIS A 124 -1.95 18.97 34.52
C HIS A 124 -1.30 19.89 33.48
N ARG A 125 -0.01 20.25 33.63
CA ARG A 125 0.68 21.12 32.68
C ARG A 125 1.18 20.31 31.49
N ILE A 126 0.86 20.79 30.28
CA ILE A 126 1.30 20.20 29.01
C ILE A 126 2.15 21.24 28.28
N GLU A 127 3.32 20.82 27.81
CA GLU A 127 4.19 21.62 26.94
C GLU A 127 4.35 20.93 25.59
N LYS A 128 4.39 21.73 24.52
CA LYS A 128 4.52 21.26 23.14
C LYS A 128 5.70 21.94 22.47
N ALA A 129 6.49 21.17 21.71
CA ALA A 129 7.54 21.69 20.86
C ALA A 129 7.53 20.94 19.51
N GLY A 130 7.75 21.68 18.42
CA GLY A 130 7.60 21.15 17.05
C GLY A 130 6.18 20.65 16.73
N GLY A 131 6.06 20.00 15.57
CA GLY A 131 4.78 19.48 15.08
C GLY A 131 3.83 20.56 14.57
N TRP A 132 4.37 21.61 13.95
CA TRP A 132 3.62 22.67 13.27
C TRP A 132 3.28 22.33 11.81
N GLY A 133 3.51 21.07 11.41
CA GLY A 133 3.33 20.61 10.05
C GLY A 133 4.64 20.54 9.27
N HIS A 134 4.61 19.76 8.19
CA HIS A 134 5.79 19.38 7.42
C HIS A 134 6.53 20.55 6.75
N ILE A 135 5.80 21.61 6.42
CA ILE A 135 6.37 22.83 5.83
C ILE A 135 7.05 23.70 6.91
N LEU A 136 6.50 23.73 8.13
CA LEU A 136 6.80 24.77 9.12
C LEU A 136 7.59 24.29 10.35
N GLY A 137 7.46 23.02 10.77
CA GLY A 137 8.03 22.64 12.08
C GLY A 137 8.14 21.15 12.43
N ASP A 138 7.95 20.22 11.49
CA ASP A 138 8.18 18.79 11.72
C ASP A 138 9.68 18.39 11.64
N ALA A 139 10.58 19.24 12.15
CA ALA A 139 12.02 19.02 12.07
C ALA A 139 12.45 17.77 12.84
N GLY A 140 13.20 16.88 12.17
CA GLY A 140 13.62 15.58 12.71
C GLY A 140 12.70 14.40 12.34
N GLY A 141 11.63 14.64 11.59
CA GLY A 141 10.82 13.58 10.96
C GLY A 141 11.41 13.10 9.63
N ALA A 142 10.85 12.03 9.06
CA ALA A 142 11.30 11.45 7.79
C ALA A 142 11.21 12.46 6.62
N TYR A 143 10.12 13.25 6.54
CA TYR A 143 10.00 14.30 5.52
C TYR A 143 11.16 15.32 5.61
N PHE A 144 11.53 15.75 6.81
CA PHE A 144 12.61 16.72 7.04
C PHE A 144 13.95 16.18 6.55
N VAL A 145 14.25 14.91 6.86
CA VAL A 145 15.48 14.26 6.39
C VAL A 145 15.47 14.15 4.86
N SER A 146 14.37 13.69 4.28
CA SER A 146 14.26 13.49 2.84
C SER A 146 14.32 14.78 2.02
N ILE A 147 13.61 15.84 2.42
CA ILE A 147 13.63 17.11 1.66
C ILE A 147 15.02 17.76 1.69
N ARG A 148 15.76 17.61 2.79
CA ARG A 148 17.15 18.06 2.89
C ARG A 148 18.08 17.22 2.01
N ALA A 149 17.85 15.91 1.92
CA ALA A 149 18.58 15.05 1.00
C ALA A 149 18.38 15.47 -0.46
N LEU A 150 17.12 15.69 -0.89
CA LEU A 150 16.81 16.17 -2.24
C LEU A 150 17.50 17.50 -2.54
N ARG A 151 17.40 18.48 -1.63
CA ARG A 151 18.08 19.79 -1.77
C ARG A 151 19.61 19.64 -1.81
N SER A 152 20.18 18.77 -0.98
CA SER A 152 21.62 18.52 -0.95
C SER A 152 22.10 17.92 -2.27
N VAL A 153 21.39 16.91 -2.77
CA VAL A 153 21.72 16.22 -4.03
C VAL A 153 21.64 17.18 -5.24
N LEU A 154 20.59 18.01 -5.32
CA LEU A 154 20.49 19.02 -6.38
C LEU A 154 21.59 20.08 -6.28
N ARG A 155 21.89 20.58 -5.08
CA ARG A 155 22.99 21.53 -4.87
C ARG A 155 24.33 20.95 -5.30
N GLU A 156 24.60 19.68 -4.97
CA GLU A 156 25.84 19.04 -5.38
C GLU A 156 25.94 18.83 -6.89
N TYR A 157 24.81 18.50 -7.54
CA TYR A 157 24.72 18.39 -8.98
C TYR A 157 25.06 19.73 -9.66
N ASP A 158 24.52 20.85 -9.17
CA ASP A 158 24.82 22.19 -9.68
C ASP A 158 26.30 22.57 -9.52
N LEU A 159 26.90 22.20 -8.37
CA LEU A 159 28.27 22.57 -8.04
C LEU A 159 29.33 21.74 -8.77
N ARG A 160 29.08 20.44 -9.00
CA ARG A 160 30.13 19.51 -9.42
C ARG A 160 29.82 18.73 -10.71
N ARG A 161 28.57 18.77 -11.19
CA ARG A 161 28.11 18.05 -12.40
C ARG A 161 28.44 16.54 -12.42
N GLY A 162 28.76 15.95 -11.27
CA GLY A 162 29.13 14.55 -11.11
C GLY A 162 28.11 13.79 -10.28
N GLU A 163 27.72 12.59 -10.75
CA GLU A 163 26.83 11.71 -10.02
C GLU A 163 27.56 11.10 -8.82
N ARG A 164 27.11 11.44 -7.61
CA ARG A 164 27.49 10.69 -6.41
C ARG A 164 26.57 9.50 -6.24
N GLN A 165 27.10 8.40 -5.71
CA GLN A 165 26.35 7.19 -5.40
C GLN A 165 25.05 7.48 -4.63
N PHE A 166 25.05 8.47 -3.73
CA PHE A 166 23.86 8.87 -2.99
C PHE A 166 22.73 9.42 -3.87
N ALA A 167 23.05 10.24 -4.89
CA ALA A 167 22.07 10.74 -5.85
C ALA A 167 21.49 9.61 -6.71
N ALA A 168 22.34 8.70 -7.20
CA ALA A 168 21.90 7.52 -7.94
C ALA A 168 20.97 6.63 -7.10
N ASN A 169 21.25 6.47 -5.81
CA ASN A 169 20.38 5.72 -4.90
C ASN A 169 18.99 6.38 -4.75
N ILE A 170 18.89 7.71 -4.76
CA ILE A 170 17.61 8.43 -4.74
C ILE A 170 16.84 8.21 -6.06
N LEU A 171 17.50 8.37 -7.22
CA LEU A 171 16.87 8.15 -8.52
C LEU A 171 16.35 6.71 -8.64
N HIS A 172 17.19 5.72 -8.28
CA HIS A 172 16.81 4.31 -8.24
C HIS A 172 15.63 4.06 -7.29
N ALA A 173 15.65 4.67 -6.10
CA ALA A 173 14.58 4.55 -5.12
C ALA A 173 13.23 5.04 -5.65
N LEU A 174 13.22 6.09 -6.47
CA LEU A 174 12.02 6.67 -7.06
C LEU A 174 11.65 6.04 -8.42
N GLY A 175 12.57 5.31 -9.04
CA GLY A 175 12.40 4.79 -10.40
C GLY A 175 12.48 5.88 -11.47
N LEU A 176 13.30 6.91 -11.24
CA LEU A 176 13.47 8.04 -12.16
C LEU A 176 14.77 7.87 -12.95
N ASN A 177 14.74 8.27 -14.23
CA ASN A 177 15.86 8.08 -15.14
C ASN A 177 16.92 9.18 -15.02
N ASN A 178 16.55 10.38 -14.56
CA ASN A 178 17.43 11.55 -14.55
C ASN A 178 16.94 12.64 -13.57
N PHE A 179 17.74 13.70 -13.42
CA PHE A 179 17.43 14.83 -12.56
C PHE A 179 16.26 15.69 -13.04
N ASP A 180 15.99 15.77 -14.34
CA ASP A 180 14.83 16.52 -14.85
C ASP A 180 13.51 15.83 -14.44
N GLU A 181 13.50 14.51 -14.42
CA GLU A 181 12.42 13.72 -13.84
C GLU A 181 12.33 13.89 -12.33
N LEU A 182 13.47 13.97 -11.61
CA LEU A 182 13.48 14.26 -10.17
C LEU A 182 12.85 15.61 -9.84
N VAL A 183 13.20 16.66 -10.58
CA VAL A 183 12.65 18.01 -10.38
C VAL A 183 11.15 18.02 -10.67
N ARG A 184 10.70 17.39 -11.76
CA ARG A 184 9.27 17.29 -12.09
C ARG A 184 8.50 16.50 -11.03
N TRP A 185 9.02 15.35 -10.59
CA TRP A 185 8.42 14.57 -9.52
C TRP A 185 8.32 15.38 -8.22
N ALA A 186 9.39 16.07 -7.82
CA ALA A 186 9.42 16.83 -6.56
C ALA A 186 8.42 18.00 -6.52
N GLN A 187 7.96 18.51 -7.67
CA GLN A 187 6.94 19.56 -7.75
C GLN A 187 5.53 19.06 -7.45
N THR A 188 5.26 17.78 -7.71
CA THR A 188 3.94 17.17 -7.50
C THR A 188 3.92 16.19 -6.33
N ALA A 189 5.10 15.79 -5.84
CA ALA A 189 5.24 14.81 -4.79
C ALA A 189 4.61 15.29 -3.48
N ASP A 190 3.80 14.43 -2.88
CA ASP A 190 3.20 14.74 -1.58
C ASP A 190 4.20 14.53 -0.42
N LYS A 191 3.76 14.87 0.81
CA LYS A 191 4.55 14.68 2.04
C LYS A 191 5.02 13.22 2.20
N MET A 192 4.18 12.27 1.84
CA MET A 192 4.40 10.84 2.06
C MET A 192 5.44 10.28 1.08
N GLU A 193 5.30 10.63 -0.19
CA GLU A 193 6.26 10.28 -1.24
C GLU A 193 7.65 10.81 -0.92
N ILE A 194 7.75 12.06 -0.47
CA ILE A 194 9.03 12.64 -0.04
C ILE A 194 9.56 11.90 1.21
N ALA A 195 8.75 11.70 2.25
CA ALA A 195 9.16 10.99 3.46
C ALA A 195 9.63 9.54 3.20
N SER A 196 9.11 8.88 2.14
CA SER A 196 9.49 7.52 1.76
C SER A 196 10.98 7.36 1.36
N LEU A 197 11.68 8.47 1.11
CA LEU A 197 13.12 8.50 0.84
C LEU A 197 13.98 8.33 2.09
N ALA A 198 13.42 8.50 3.30
CA ALA A 198 14.22 8.46 4.53
C ALA A 198 15.09 7.19 4.63
N PRO A 199 14.60 5.95 4.41
CA PRO A 199 15.45 4.76 4.44
C PRO A 199 16.69 4.83 3.54
N VAL A 200 16.59 5.50 2.38
CA VAL A 200 17.72 5.70 1.44
C VAL A 200 18.76 6.62 2.07
N VAL A 201 18.33 7.69 2.73
CA VAL A 201 19.20 8.65 3.44
C VAL A 201 19.88 7.99 4.63
N PHE A 202 19.13 7.24 5.44
CA PHE A 202 19.65 6.54 6.60
C PHE A 202 20.65 5.44 6.21
N GLU A 203 20.39 4.70 5.13
CA GLU A 203 21.32 3.70 4.61
C GLU A 203 22.61 4.34 4.05
N ALA A 204 22.49 5.47 3.36
CA ALA A 204 23.66 6.23 2.90
C ALA A 204 24.51 6.74 4.08
N ALA A 205 23.87 7.28 5.13
CA ALA A 205 24.55 7.71 6.35
C ALA A 205 25.27 6.54 7.04
N ARG A 206 24.66 5.34 7.08
CA ARG A 206 25.27 4.12 7.62
C ARG A 206 26.49 3.65 6.82
N LYS A 207 26.51 3.93 5.50
CA LYS A 207 27.66 3.71 4.62
C LYS A 207 28.68 4.86 4.65
N SER A 208 28.60 5.71 5.68
CA SER A 208 29.51 6.84 5.89
C SER A 208 29.47 7.91 4.79
N ASP A 209 28.34 8.08 4.10
CA ASP A 209 28.13 9.25 3.25
C ASP A 209 28.00 10.50 4.12
N GLU A 210 28.95 11.43 3.97
CA GLU A 210 29.07 12.61 4.82
C GLU A 210 27.84 13.54 4.74
N ALA A 211 27.30 13.75 3.53
CA ALA A 211 26.14 14.62 3.34
C ALA A 211 24.89 13.99 3.99
N ALA A 212 24.69 12.69 3.80
CA ALA A 212 23.60 11.96 4.44
C ALA A 212 23.72 11.98 5.97
N TRP A 213 24.93 11.78 6.51
CA TRP A 213 25.18 11.86 7.95
C TRP A 213 24.85 13.23 8.52
N GLN A 214 25.29 14.32 7.89
CA GLN A 214 24.97 15.70 8.32
C GLN A 214 23.46 15.97 8.32
N ILE A 215 22.72 15.41 7.37
CA ILE A 215 21.26 15.55 7.32
C ILE A 215 20.61 14.81 8.50
N VAL A 216 21.02 13.57 8.78
CA VAL A 216 20.48 12.80 9.91
C VAL A 216 20.84 13.47 11.24
N ALA A 217 22.08 13.93 11.41
CA ALA A 217 22.53 14.65 12.60
C ALA A 217 21.74 15.94 12.84
N ALA A 218 21.40 16.69 11.78
CA ALA A 218 20.53 17.87 11.90
C ALA A 218 19.12 17.51 12.40
N GLY A 219 18.59 16.34 12.01
CA GLY A 219 17.32 15.83 12.52
C GLY A 219 17.39 15.50 14.01
N VAL A 220 18.44 14.81 14.44
CA VAL A 220 18.71 14.51 15.86
C VAL A 220 18.79 15.80 16.68
N SER A 221 19.59 16.77 16.23
CA SER A 221 19.78 18.04 16.93
C SER A 221 18.45 18.76 17.15
N ALA A 222 17.59 18.83 16.12
CA ALA A 222 16.30 19.49 16.23
C ALA A 222 15.39 18.84 17.29
N LEU A 223 15.31 17.51 17.31
CA LEU A 223 14.51 16.80 18.31
C LEU A 223 15.07 16.97 19.73
N VAL A 224 16.39 16.96 19.88
CA VAL A 224 17.05 17.21 21.17
C VAL A 224 16.72 18.62 21.65
N ASP A 225 16.81 19.64 20.80
CA ASP A 225 16.48 21.03 21.15
C ASP A 225 15.02 21.17 21.59
N PHE A 226 14.08 20.55 20.88
CA PHE A 226 12.67 20.54 21.26
C PHE A 226 12.43 19.84 22.59
N THR A 227 13.09 18.70 22.82
CA THR A 227 12.99 17.93 24.06
C THR A 227 13.55 18.70 25.24
N THR A 228 14.72 19.31 25.10
CA THR A 228 15.34 20.15 26.14
C THR A 228 14.47 21.36 26.46
N ALA A 229 13.89 22.03 25.44
CA ALA A 229 13.00 23.15 25.66
C ALA A 229 11.72 22.75 26.43
N ALA A 230 11.12 21.60 26.11
CA ALA A 230 9.96 21.08 26.82
C ALA A 230 10.29 20.72 28.28
N ALA A 231 11.42 20.03 28.51
CA ALA A 231 11.90 19.69 29.85
C ALA A 231 12.11 20.94 30.72
N LEU A 232 12.75 21.98 30.15
CA LEU A 232 13.00 23.24 30.84
C LEU A 232 11.70 23.94 31.28
N ARG A 233 10.71 24.05 30.39
CA ARG A 233 9.43 24.73 30.68
C ARG A 233 8.56 23.99 31.70
N LEU A 234 8.68 22.66 31.75
CA LEU A 234 8.02 21.81 32.75
C LEU A 234 8.83 21.67 34.04
N HIS A 235 10.07 22.18 34.08
CA HIS A 235 11.02 22.00 35.17
C HIS A 235 11.26 20.51 35.51
N LEU A 236 11.50 19.68 34.48
CA LEU A 236 11.83 18.27 34.63
C LEU A 236 13.36 18.09 34.63
N ASP A 237 13.95 17.87 35.79
CA ASP A 237 15.41 17.75 35.95
C ASP A 237 15.95 16.37 35.52
N ALA A 238 15.13 15.32 35.66
CA ALA A 238 15.43 13.95 35.26
C ALA A 238 14.25 13.35 34.46
N PRO A 239 13.97 13.87 33.25
CA PRO A 239 12.78 13.49 32.51
C PRO A 239 12.83 12.02 32.07
N GLU A 240 11.73 11.30 32.26
CA GLU A 240 11.45 10.07 31.53
C GLU A 240 11.05 10.44 30.09
N VAL A 241 11.82 9.98 29.11
CA VAL A 241 11.66 10.30 27.69
C VAL A 241 11.36 9.02 26.91
N ARG A 242 10.19 8.98 26.27
CA ARG A 242 9.75 7.83 25.49
C ARG A 242 9.69 8.17 24.00
N LEU A 243 10.30 7.32 23.19
CA LEU A 243 10.42 7.47 21.74
C LEU A 243 9.35 6.65 21.03
N MET A 244 8.63 7.26 20.10
CA MET A 244 7.63 6.58 19.29
C MET A 244 7.65 7.04 17.83
N GLY A 245 7.10 6.21 16.94
CA GLY A 245 6.96 6.51 15.52
C GLY A 245 7.94 5.74 14.64
N GLY A 246 7.53 5.52 13.39
CA GLY A 246 8.19 4.61 12.46
C GLY A 246 9.66 4.93 12.18
N LEU A 247 10.12 6.18 12.37
CA LEU A 247 11.52 6.51 12.18
C LEU A 247 12.38 5.89 13.29
N PHE A 248 11.95 5.98 14.55
CA PHE A 248 12.66 5.33 15.66
C PHE A 248 12.52 3.81 15.65
N GLU A 249 11.36 3.28 15.23
CA GLU A 249 11.11 1.83 15.14
C GLU A 249 12.00 1.15 14.09
N HIS A 250 12.10 1.75 12.89
CA HIS A 250 12.81 1.15 11.77
C HIS A 250 14.27 1.59 11.66
N GLN A 251 14.64 2.76 12.21
CA GLN A 251 16.01 3.29 12.19
C GLN A 251 16.58 3.37 13.61
N LYS A 252 16.88 2.21 14.21
CA LYS A 252 17.33 2.11 15.62
C LYS A 252 18.49 3.04 15.97
N PHE A 253 19.43 3.24 15.04
CA PHE A 253 20.58 4.13 15.29
C PHE A 253 20.16 5.59 15.50
N TYR A 254 19.02 6.03 14.93
CA TYR A 254 18.48 7.37 15.12
C TYR A 254 18.08 7.61 16.58
N GLY A 255 17.42 6.62 17.19
CA GLY A 255 17.06 6.66 18.62
C GLY A 255 18.29 6.64 19.53
N VAL A 256 19.30 5.84 19.17
CA VAL A 256 20.59 5.81 19.91
C VAL A 256 21.31 7.16 19.82
N ALA A 257 21.41 7.74 18.63
CA ALA A 257 22.03 9.04 18.42
C ALA A 257 21.28 10.16 19.17
N PHE A 258 19.95 10.13 19.16
CA PHE A 258 19.11 11.03 19.95
C PHE A 258 19.37 10.89 21.46
N ALA A 259 19.39 9.66 21.97
CA ALA A 259 19.61 9.42 23.40
C ALA A 259 20.99 9.89 23.86
N ALA A 260 22.03 9.65 23.05
CA ALA A 260 23.39 10.13 23.33
C ALA A 260 23.44 11.66 23.37
N ALA A 261 22.94 12.33 22.32
CA ALA A 261 22.93 13.79 22.23
C ALA A 261 22.05 14.47 23.31
N LEU A 262 20.94 13.85 23.70
CA LEU A 262 20.11 14.37 24.80
C LEU A 262 20.83 14.28 26.15
N LYS A 263 21.55 13.20 26.42
CA LYS A 263 22.31 13.02 27.67
C LYS A 263 23.45 14.02 27.84
N GLU A 264 23.99 14.55 26.75
CA GLU A 264 24.95 15.66 26.82
C GLU A 264 24.31 16.95 27.36
N LYS A 265 23.02 17.19 27.07
CA LYS A 265 22.27 18.36 27.57
C LYS A 265 21.58 18.14 28.90
N ILE A 266 21.06 16.94 29.14
CA ILE A 266 20.35 16.54 30.35
C ILE A 266 20.89 15.16 30.80
N PRO A 267 22.00 15.13 31.58
CA PRO A 267 22.65 13.88 31.98
C PRO A 267 21.75 12.87 32.70
N ALA A 268 20.74 13.35 33.42
CA ALA A 268 19.78 12.53 34.18
C ALA A 268 18.58 12.03 33.35
N ALA A 269 18.49 12.36 32.05
CA ALA A 269 17.38 11.93 31.21
C ALA A 269 17.37 10.40 31.00
N GLN A 270 16.20 9.79 31.17
CA GLN A 270 15.97 8.37 30.96
C GLN A 270 15.27 8.17 29.62
N VAL A 271 16.00 7.74 28.60
CA VAL A 271 15.48 7.58 27.24
C VAL A 271 15.21 6.11 26.94
N GLY A 272 14.02 5.79 26.43
CA GLY A 272 13.70 4.46 25.94
C GLY A 272 12.58 4.47 24.89
N PRO A 273 12.33 3.33 24.21
CA PRO A 273 11.19 3.20 23.31
C PRO A 273 9.86 3.26 24.08
N SER A 274 8.77 3.57 23.38
CA SER A 274 7.40 3.35 23.86
C SER A 274 7.13 1.85 24.00
N GLU A 275 6.40 1.48 25.05
CA GLU A 275 6.03 0.08 25.34
C GLU A 275 4.66 -0.30 24.76
N SER A 276 3.90 0.70 24.31
CA SER A 276 2.58 0.54 23.69
C SER A 276 2.45 1.39 22.43
N SER A 277 1.49 1.04 21.58
CA SER A 277 1.19 1.78 20.37
C SER A 277 0.15 2.90 20.60
N PRO A 278 0.15 3.97 19.78
CA PRO A 278 -0.78 5.09 19.93
C PRO A 278 -2.26 4.70 19.92
N GLU A 279 -2.67 3.71 19.11
CA GLU A 279 -4.04 3.20 19.09
C GLU A 279 -4.43 2.50 20.40
N VAL A 280 -3.48 1.87 21.10
CA VAL A 280 -3.71 1.35 22.46
C VAL A 280 -3.81 2.51 23.45
N GLY A 281 -3.01 3.56 23.28
CA GLY A 281 -3.15 4.82 24.03
C GLY A 281 -4.53 5.48 23.85
N ALA A 282 -5.10 5.43 22.65
CA ALA A 282 -6.46 5.88 22.37
C ALA A 282 -7.50 5.04 23.13
N ALA A 283 -7.35 3.71 23.14
CA ALA A 283 -8.21 2.82 23.93
C ALA A 283 -8.09 3.10 25.43
N TRP A 284 -6.88 3.32 25.93
CA TRP A 284 -6.62 3.64 27.33
C TRP A 284 -7.29 4.95 27.78
N LEU A 285 -7.24 5.99 26.93
CA LEU A 285 -7.95 7.25 27.18
C LEU A 285 -9.47 7.05 27.19
N ALA A 286 -10.02 6.24 26.27
CA ALA A 286 -11.45 5.89 26.29
C ALA A 286 -11.87 5.08 27.52
N ALA A 287 -10.94 4.29 28.09
CA ALA A 287 -11.15 3.55 29.33
C ALA A 287 -11.18 4.45 30.57
N ASN A 288 -10.87 5.76 30.45
CA ASN A 288 -10.60 6.67 31.56
C ASN A 288 -9.47 6.17 32.47
N GLY A 289 -8.40 5.64 31.86
CA GLY A 289 -7.22 5.17 32.57
C GLY A 289 -7.36 3.86 33.36
N LYS A 290 -8.50 3.17 33.22
CA LYS A 290 -8.78 1.89 33.90
C LYS A 290 -8.18 0.67 33.21
N LEU A 291 -7.69 0.84 31.99
CA LEU A 291 -7.09 -0.22 31.19
C LEU A 291 -5.63 -0.41 31.63
N GLN A 292 -5.18 -1.63 31.92
CA GLN A 292 -3.73 -1.87 31.98
C GLN A 292 -3.22 -1.93 30.54
N MET A 293 -2.13 -1.22 30.26
CA MET A 293 -1.58 -1.19 28.91
C MET A 293 -1.09 -2.59 28.52
N PRO A 294 -1.68 -3.24 27.49
CA PRO A 294 -1.14 -4.49 27.00
C PRO A 294 0.26 -4.26 26.46
N VAL A 295 1.20 -5.10 26.90
CA VAL A 295 2.54 -5.17 26.31
C VAL A 295 2.39 -5.75 24.90
N LEU A 296 3.07 -5.14 23.93
CA LEU A 296 3.17 -5.68 22.58
C LEU A 296 3.83 -7.07 22.60
N GLU A 297 3.04 -8.14 22.68
CA GLU A 297 3.48 -9.46 22.23
C GLU A 297 3.51 -9.45 20.70
N LYS A 298 4.66 -9.81 20.12
CA LYS A 298 4.75 -10.06 18.68
C LYS A 298 3.74 -11.15 18.34
N SER A 299 2.76 -10.84 17.49
CA SER A 299 1.81 -11.83 17.00
C SER A 299 2.57 -13.03 16.43
N THR A 300 2.39 -14.20 17.02
CA THR A 300 2.78 -15.47 16.42
C THR A 300 1.94 -15.66 15.17
N PRO A 301 2.54 -15.89 13.99
CA PRO A 301 1.76 -16.16 12.79
C PRO A 301 0.93 -17.44 13.03
N PRO A 302 -0.32 -17.49 12.53
CA PRO A 302 -1.11 -18.71 12.58
C PRO A 302 -0.32 -19.86 11.91
N PRO A 303 -0.51 -21.11 12.37
CA PRO A 303 0.18 -22.25 11.78
C PRO A 303 -0.16 -22.34 10.29
N ALA A 304 0.87 -22.27 9.45
CA ALA A 304 0.73 -22.31 8.01
C ALA A 304 0.18 -23.67 7.56
N ILE A 305 -0.98 -23.66 6.93
CA ILE A 305 -1.39 -24.73 6.03
C ILE A 305 -0.49 -24.58 4.80
N VAL A 306 0.48 -25.48 4.64
CA VAL A 306 1.45 -25.44 3.54
C VAL A 306 0.68 -25.56 2.23
N ALA A 307 0.57 -24.45 1.50
CA ALA A 307 0.01 -24.42 0.16
C ALA A 307 0.90 -25.25 -0.77
N ALA A 308 0.33 -25.89 -1.81
CA ALA A 308 1.10 -26.62 -2.81
C ALA A 308 2.16 -25.73 -3.52
N THR A 309 1.99 -24.40 -3.48
CA THR A 309 2.95 -23.40 -3.97
C THR A 309 4.20 -23.27 -3.09
N GLU A 310 4.14 -23.70 -1.84
CA GLU A 310 5.22 -23.65 -0.83
C GLU A 310 5.99 -24.98 -0.73
N GLU A 311 5.53 -26.03 -1.41
CA GLU A 311 6.20 -27.32 -1.45
C GLU A 311 7.57 -27.23 -2.16
N ALA A 312 8.52 -28.06 -1.71
CA ALA A 312 9.82 -28.17 -2.37
C ALA A 312 9.68 -28.95 -3.69
N ASN A 313 10.23 -28.42 -4.77
CA ASN A 313 10.26 -29.10 -6.06
C ASN A 313 11.41 -30.14 -6.10
N PRO A 314 11.12 -31.45 -6.24
CA PRO A 314 12.16 -32.47 -6.26
C PRO A 314 13.18 -32.31 -7.40
N LYS A 315 12.76 -31.69 -8.52
CA LYS A 315 13.63 -31.47 -9.69
C LYS A 315 14.66 -30.37 -9.48
N SER A 316 14.49 -29.53 -8.46
CA SER A 316 15.40 -28.44 -8.10
C SER A 316 16.06 -28.64 -6.73
N ALA A 317 16.05 -29.86 -6.20
CA ALA A 317 16.60 -30.17 -4.87
C ALA A 317 18.08 -29.77 -4.68
N ASN A 318 18.85 -29.72 -5.76
CA ASN A 318 20.27 -29.33 -5.79
C ASN A 318 20.52 -28.04 -6.60
N LEU A 319 19.52 -27.15 -6.70
CA LEU A 319 19.60 -25.93 -7.50
C LEU A 319 20.83 -25.07 -7.21
N ASP A 320 21.29 -25.04 -5.95
CA ASP A 320 22.47 -24.31 -5.48
C ASP A 320 23.81 -24.84 -6.05
N ARG A 321 23.80 -26.07 -6.60
CA ARG A 321 24.98 -26.75 -7.14
C ARG A 321 25.03 -26.82 -8.67
N LEU A 322 23.96 -26.38 -9.34
CA LEU A 322 23.87 -26.42 -10.80
C LEU A 322 24.71 -25.31 -11.44
N GLY A 323 25.33 -25.60 -12.58
CA GLY A 323 25.95 -24.60 -13.44
C GLY A 323 24.90 -23.71 -14.13
N ALA A 324 25.31 -22.53 -14.59
CA ALA A 324 24.38 -21.55 -15.20
C ALA A 324 23.55 -22.12 -16.36
N ARG A 325 24.13 -22.99 -17.19
CA ARG A 325 23.42 -23.66 -18.29
C ARG A 325 22.33 -24.61 -17.78
N GLU A 326 22.65 -25.45 -16.79
CA GLU A 326 21.72 -26.41 -16.19
C GLU A 326 20.56 -25.68 -15.49
N ILE A 327 20.83 -24.55 -14.83
CA ILE A 327 19.80 -23.67 -14.26
C ILE A 327 18.85 -23.20 -15.36
N VAL A 328 19.35 -22.69 -16.48
CA VAL A 328 18.50 -22.23 -17.59
C VAL A 328 17.68 -23.38 -18.18
N GLU A 329 18.28 -24.54 -18.41
CA GLU A 329 17.59 -25.73 -18.92
C GLU A 329 16.46 -26.19 -17.98
N LEU A 330 16.68 -26.13 -16.67
CA LEU A 330 15.67 -26.43 -15.65
C LEU A 330 14.52 -25.40 -15.67
N PHE A 331 14.83 -24.10 -15.74
CA PHE A 331 13.82 -23.04 -15.87
C PHE A 331 12.93 -23.26 -17.09
N VAL A 332 13.53 -23.45 -18.27
CA VAL A 332 12.78 -23.67 -19.52
C VAL A 332 11.96 -24.96 -19.46
N THR A 333 12.48 -26.01 -18.83
CA THR A 333 11.76 -27.28 -18.72
C THR A 333 10.53 -27.16 -17.82
N GLU A 334 10.63 -26.42 -16.73
CA GLU A 334 9.53 -26.24 -15.77
C GLU A 334 8.38 -25.39 -16.33
N GLU A 335 8.62 -24.51 -17.30
CA GLU A 335 7.58 -23.75 -18.01
C GLU A 335 6.56 -24.65 -18.75
N LYS A 336 6.86 -25.93 -19.01
CA LYS A 336 5.88 -26.88 -19.56
C LYS A 336 4.64 -27.00 -18.69
N SER A 337 4.80 -26.94 -17.36
CA SER A 337 3.67 -26.99 -16.43
C SER A 337 2.75 -25.77 -16.53
N VAL A 338 3.28 -24.61 -16.94
CA VAL A 338 2.47 -23.41 -17.23
C VAL A 338 1.58 -23.65 -18.44
N GLN A 339 2.12 -24.20 -19.52
CA GLN A 339 1.33 -24.55 -20.70
C GLN A 339 0.26 -25.61 -20.35
N GLU A 340 0.64 -26.67 -19.65
CA GLU A 340 -0.27 -27.75 -19.27
C GLU A 340 -1.45 -27.25 -18.44
N THR A 341 -1.20 -26.40 -17.44
CA THR A 341 -2.30 -25.89 -16.62
C THR A 341 -3.21 -24.94 -17.39
N LEU A 342 -2.69 -24.14 -18.33
CA LEU A 342 -3.51 -23.28 -19.18
C LEU A 342 -4.41 -24.12 -20.11
N CYS A 343 -3.88 -25.22 -20.66
CA CYS A 343 -4.68 -26.16 -21.44
C CYS A 343 -5.80 -26.81 -20.61
N GLN A 344 -5.56 -27.05 -19.32
CA GLN A 344 -6.56 -27.62 -18.40
C GLN A 344 -7.63 -26.61 -17.96
N SER A 345 -7.37 -25.30 -18.08
CA SER A 345 -8.29 -24.23 -17.67
C SER A 345 -8.98 -23.53 -18.84
N VAL A 346 -9.03 -24.14 -20.03
CA VAL A 346 -9.58 -23.52 -21.24
C VAL A 346 -11.05 -23.13 -21.06
N ASP A 347 -11.86 -23.99 -20.44
CA ASP A 347 -13.29 -23.75 -20.27
C ASP A 347 -13.54 -22.60 -19.29
N GLU A 348 -12.80 -22.55 -18.18
CA GLU A 348 -12.90 -21.47 -17.21
C GLU A 348 -12.39 -20.13 -17.80
N LEU A 349 -11.30 -20.15 -18.57
CA LEU A 349 -10.80 -18.96 -19.27
C LEU A 349 -11.79 -18.46 -20.32
N ALA A 350 -12.44 -19.37 -21.05
CA ALA A 350 -13.49 -19.02 -22.01
C ALA A 350 -14.69 -18.37 -21.31
N ARG A 351 -15.15 -18.94 -20.19
CA ARG A 351 -16.21 -18.34 -19.37
C ARG A 351 -15.82 -16.97 -18.83
N ALA A 352 -14.58 -16.78 -18.39
CA ALA A 352 -14.09 -15.48 -17.94
C ALA A 352 -14.10 -14.43 -19.06
N ILE A 353 -13.75 -14.81 -20.30
CA ILE A 353 -13.89 -13.94 -21.47
C ILE A 353 -15.35 -13.53 -21.69
N GLU A 354 -16.29 -14.46 -21.55
CA GLU A 354 -17.72 -14.16 -21.74
C GLU A 354 -18.27 -13.23 -20.66
N LEU A 355 -17.93 -13.47 -19.38
CA LEU A 355 -18.30 -12.58 -18.28
C LEU A 355 -17.76 -11.18 -18.51
N ALA A 356 -16.47 -11.06 -18.85
CA ALA A 356 -15.83 -9.77 -19.12
C ALA A 356 -16.45 -9.04 -20.33
N ALA A 357 -16.67 -9.73 -21.44
CA ALA A 357 -17.27 -9.14 -22.64
C ALA A 357 -18.70 -8.66 -22.39
N ASN A 358 -19.53 -9.48 -21.73
CA ASN A 358 -20.92 -9.14 -21.43
C ASN A 358 -21.02 -7.98 -20.45
N ALA A 359 -20.17 -7.95 -19.42
CA ALA A 359 -20.12 -6.84 -18.46
C ALA A 359 -19.75 -5.53 -19.14
N ILE A 360 -18.70 -5.53 -19.98
CA ILE A 360 -18.27 -4.33 -20.72
C ILE A 360 -19.34 -3.86 -21.72
N GLU A 361 -19.99 -4.78 -22.44
CA GLU A 361 -21.10 -4.45 -23.33
C GLU A 361 -22.29 -3.83 -22.56
N GLY A 362 -22.53 -4.30 -21.33
CA GLY A 362 -23.50 -3.74 -20.38
C GLY A 362 -23.08 -2.43 -19.70
N GLY A 363 -21.90 -1.88 -20.01
CA GLY A 363 -21.38 -0.64 -19.43
C GLY A 363 -20.63 -0.80 -18.10
N GLY A 364 -20.31 -2.04 -17.71
CA GLY A 364 -19.47 -2.39 -16.58
C GLY A 364 -17.98 -2.20 -16.84
N ARG A 365 -17.19 -2.34 -15.77
CA ARG A 365 -15.72 -2.25 -15.76
C ARG A 365 -15.11 -3.53 -15.19
N MET A 366 -13.82 -3.69 -15.43
CA MET A 366 -13.03 -4.82 -14.96
C MET A 366 -12.06 -4.38 -13.87
N PHE A 367 -12.04 -5.08 -12.74
CA PHE A 367 -11.11 -4.81 -11.63
C PHE A 367 -10.23 -6.02 -11.36
N TYR A 368 -8.91 -5.84 -11.43
CA TYR A 368 -7.93 -6.82 -10.96
C TYR A 368 -7.53 -6.48 -9.52
N VAL A 369 -7.72 -7.39 -8.57
CA VAL A 369 -7.33 -7.18 -7.17
C VAL A 369 -6.33 -8.24 -6.71
N GLY A 370 -5.16 -7.81 -6.23
CA GLY A 370 -4.08 -8.73 -5.86
C GLY A 370 -3.04 -8.11 -4.92
N ALA A 371 -2.17 -8.94 -4.36
CA ALA A 371 -1.00 -8.51 -3.60
C ALA A 371 0.30 -8.90 -4.32
N GLY A 372 1.42 -8.24 -3.97
CA GLY A 372 2.74 -8.61 -4.48
C GLY A 372 2.80 -8.74 -6.01
N THR A 373 3.32 -9.87 -6.50
CA THR A 373 3.43 -10.15 -7.95
C THR A 373 2.05 -10.20 -8.62
N SER A 374 1.05 -10.82 -8.00
CA SER A 374 -0.31 -10.93 -8.53
C SER A 374 -0.94 -9.56 -8.79
N GLY A 375 -0.85 -8.64 -7.82
CA GLY A 375 -1.33 -7.26 -7.99
C GLY A 375 -0.57 -6.49 -9.08
N ARG A 376 0.75 -6.68 -9.19
CA ARG A 376 1.57 -6.05 -10.24
C ARG A 376 1.19 -6.54 -11.63
N LEU A 377 0.91 -7.83 -11.80
CA LEU A 377 0.47 -8.40 -13.07
C LEU A 377 -0.91 -7.89 -13.48
N GLY A 378 -1.83 -7.71 -12.52
CA GLY A 378 -3.11 -7.06 -12.78
C GLY A 378 -2.97 -5.60 -13.25
N VAL A 379 -2.08 -4.83 -12.60
CA VAL A 379 -1.79 -3.45 -13.01
C VAL A 379 -1.10 -3.41 -14.39
N LEU A 380 -0.20 -4.35 -14.68
CA LEU A 380 0.46 -4.47 -15.98
C LEU A 380 -0.56 -4.69 -17.11
N ASP A 381 -1.44 -5.68 -16.97
CA ASP A 381 -2.44 -5.98 -18.01
C ASP A 381 -3.39 -4.79 -18.23
N ALA A 382 -3.92 -4.21 -17.15
CA ALA A 382 -4.79 -3.03 -17.22
C ALA A 382 -4.14 -1.83 -17.94
N ALA A 383 -2.86 -1.56 -17.67
CA ALA A 383 -2.13 -0.45 -18.30
C ALA A 383 -1.89 -0.65 -19.81
N GLU A 384 -1.93 -1.89 -20.29
CA GLU A 384 -1.76 -2.20 -21.71
C GLU A 384 -3.07 -2.09 -22.51
N ILE A 385 -4.24 -2.04 -21.85
CA ILE A 385 -5.55 -1.99 -22.52
C ILE A 385 -5.79 -0.70 -23.31
N PRO A 386 -5.58 0.52 -22.76
CA PRO A 386 -5.79 1.77 -23.51
C PRO A 386 -4.94 1.88 -24.79
N PRO A 387 -3.60 1.71 -24.77
CA PRO A 387 -2.79 1.85 -25.99
C PRO A 387 -3.03 0.73 -27.00
N THR A 388 -3.48 -0.45 -26.55
CA THR A 388 -3.73 -1.63 -27.40
C THR A 388 -5.10 -1.58 -28.05
N PHE A 389 -6.16 -1.26 -27.32
CA PHE A 389 -7.53 -1.35 -27.84
C PHE A 389 -8.26 0.00 -27.93
N GLY A 390 -7.57 1.10 -27.64
CA GLY A 390 -8.14 2.44 -27.65
C GLY A 390 -9.27 2.64 -26.66
N ALA A 391 -9.27 1.85 -25.58
CA ALA A 391 -10.23 1.90 -24.51
C ALA A 391 -9.93 3.05 -23.54
N SER A 392 -10.93 3.39 -22.71
CA SER A 392 -10.73 4.30 -21.57
C SER A 392 -9.81 3.67 -20.52
N ASP A 393 -9.00 4.50 -19.84
CA ASP A 393 -8.19 4.11 -18.69
C ASP A 393 -9.03 3.53 -17.53
N ASP A 394 -10.33 3.84 -17.50
CA ASP A 394 -11.26 3.36 -16.46
C ASP A 394 -11.81 1.95 -16.72
N LEU A 395 -11.64 1.40 -17.93
CA LEU A 395 -12.29 0.15 -18.34
C LEU A 395 -11.71 -1.07 -17.61
N PHE A 396 -10.39 -1.11 -17.47
CA PHE A 396 -9.65 -2.13 -16.72
C PHE A 396 -8.80 -1.43 -15.66
N GLN A 397 -8.93 -1.83 -14.40
CA GLN A 397 -8.24 -1.19 -13.29
C GLN A 397 -7.51 -2.21 -12.42
N GLY A 398 -6.23 -1.97 -12.17
CA GLY A 398 -5.43 -2.75 -11.22
C GLY A 398 -5.48 -2.14 -9.81
N ILE A 399 -5.79 -2.99 -8.82
CA ILE A 399 -5.81 -2.70 -7.39
C ILE A 399 -4.78 -3.60 -6.72
N ILE A 400 -3.74 -2.99 -6.17
CA ILE A 400 -2.67 -3.70 -5.48
C ILE A 400 -2.69 -3.41 -3.98
N ALA A 401 -2.58 -4.47 -3.16
CA ALA A 401 -2.41 -4.34 -1.72
C ALA A 401 -1.22 -3.43 -1.38
N GLY A 402 -1.42 -2.43 -0.53
CA GLY A 402 -0.41 -1.41 -0.21
C GLY A 402 -0.31 -0.24 -1.19
N GLY A 403 -1.15 -0.20 -2.24
CA GLY A 403 -1.29 0.94 -3.16
C GLY A 403 -0.10 1.17 -4.09
N ALA A 404 0.01 2.37 -4.68
CA ALA A 404 1.04 2.70 -5.66
C ALA A 404 2.50 2.39 -5.24
N PRO A 405 2.91 2.58 -3.96
CA PRO A 405 4.25 2.16 -3.52
C PRO A 405 4.54 0.67 -3.73
N ALA A 406 3.51 -0.19 -3.66
CA ALA A 406 3.65 -1.64 -3.82
C ALA A 406 4.06 -2.07 -5.25
N LEU A 407 3.90 -1.19 -6.24
CA LEU A 407 4.35 -1.43 -7.62
C LEU A 407 5.86 -1.58 -7.71
N ARG A 408 6.61 -0.80 -6.92
CA ARG A 408 8.08 -0.77 -6.96
C ARG A 408 8.73 -1.55 -5.82
N ARG A 409 8.04 -1.73 -4.69
CA ARG A 409 8.58 -2.38 -3.48
C ARG A 409 7.54 -3.29 -2.85
N SER A 410 7.96 -4.29 -2.09
CA SER A 410 7.02 -5.07 -1.28
C SER A 410 6.62 -4.28 -0.02
N ILE A 411 5.35 -4.36 0.36
CA ILE A 411 4.81 -3.74 1.57
C ILE A 411 4.43 -4.87 2.53
N GLU A 412 5.13 -4.95 3.66
CA GLU A 412 4.94 -5.99 4.67
C GLU A 412 3.54 -5.93 5.29
N GLY A 413 2.87 -7.08 5.39
CA GLY A 413 1.53 -7.24 5.97
C GLY A 413 0.38 -6.65 5.13
N ALA A 414 0.64 -6.08 3.95
CA ALA A 414 -0.42 -5.52 3.11
C ALA A 414 -1.38 -6.59 2.57
N GLU A 415 -0.87 -7.80 2.31
CA GLU A 415 -1.69 -8.93 1.84
C GLU A 415 -2.61 -9.52 2.90
N ASP A 416 -2.27 -9.31 4.18
CA ASP A 416 -3.02 -9.78 5.35
C ASP A 416 -4.11 -8.79 5.79
N ASP A 417 -4.19 -7.61 5.16
CA ASP A 417 -5.16 -6.57 5.50
C ASP A 417 -6.51 -6.79 4.80
N ALA A 418 -7.35 -7.63 5.39
CA ALA A 418 -8.69 -7.91 4.89
C ALA A 418 -9.53 -6.64 4.72
N ARG A 419 -9.54 -5.76 5.74
CA ARG A 419 -10.38 -4.55 5.75
C ARG A 419 -10.01 -3.58 4.64
N ALA A 420 -8.71 -3.45 4.34
CA ALA A 420 -8.26 -2.66 3.19
C ALA A 420 -8.77 -3.23 1.86
N GLY A 421 -8.90 -4.56 1.74
CA GLY A 421 -9.49 -5.23 0.57
C GLY A 421 -10.95 -4.82 0.33
N ALA A 422 -11.80 -4.93 1.36
CA ALA A 422 -13.20 -4.50 1.27
C ALA A 422 -13.32 -2.99 0.97
N LEU A 423 -12.55 -2.17 1.68
CA LEU A 423 -12.58 -0.71 1.49
C LEU A 423 -12.18 -0.31 0.07
N ALA A 424 -11.24 -1.03 -0.57
CA ALA A 424 -10.85 -0.75 -1.94
C ALA A 424 -12.02 -0.93 -2.94
N MET A 425 -12.93 -1.88 -2.71
CA MET A 425 -14.13 -2.05 -3.55
C MET A 425 -15.08 -0.87 -3.40
N ASP A 426 -15.28 -0.39 -2.17
CA ASP A 426 -16.14 0.76 -1.87
C ASP A 426 -15.56 2.07 -2.42
N GLU A 427 -14.25 2.30 -2.29
CA GLU A 427 -13.58 3.51 -2.77
C GLU A 427 -13.50 3.57 -4.31
N ARG A 428 -13.38 2.42 -4.98
CA ARG A 428 -13.45 2.31 -6.44
C ARG A 428 -14.88 2.39 -6.98
N ALA A 429 -15.86 2.49 -6.08
CA ALA A 429 -17.27 2.49 -6.39
C ALA A 429 -17.63 1.33 -7.32
N VAL A 430 -17.22 0.11 -6.95
CA VAL A 430 -17.62 -1.11 -7.64
C VAL A 430 -19.14 -1.19 -7.63
N ARG A 431 -19.72 -1.61 -8.77
CA ARG A 431 -21.17 -1.73 -8.99
C ARG A 431 -21.49 -3.14 -9.47
N ARG A 432 -22.78 -3.51 -9.42
CA ARG A 432 -23.25 -4.84 -9.82
C ARG A 432 -22.95 -5.19 -11.28
N GLU A 433 -22.78 -4.19 -12.14
CA GLU A 433 -22.45 -4.38 -13.55
C GLU A 433 -20.95 -4.67 -13.79
N ASP A 434 -20.10 -4.45 -12.77
CA ASP A 434 -18.66 -4.65 -12.88
C ASP A 434 -18.28 -6.13 -12.63
N VAL A 435 -17.07 -6.51 -13.06
CA VAL A 435 -16.45 -7.82 -12.75
C VAL A 435 -15.18 -7.60 -11.95
N VAL A 436 -15.03 -8.34 -10.85
CA VAL A 436 -13.84 -8.31 -9.98
C VAL A 436 -13.11 -9.64 -10.07
N ILE A 437 -11.86 -9.59 -10.54
CA ILE A 437 -10.95 -10.74 -10.63
C ILE A 437 -9.93 -10.62 -9.50
N GLY A 438 -10.09 -11.48 -8.49
CA GLY A 438 -9.14 -11.64 -7.39
C GLY A 438 -8.00 -12.56 -7.79
N ILE A 439 -6.76 -12.11 -7.60
CA ILE A 439 -5.56 -12.79 -8.06
C ILE A 439 -4.70 -13.13 -6.84
N SER A 440 -4.55 -14.42 -6.55
CA SER A 440 -3.76 -14.90 -5.41
C SER A 440 -3.20 -16.28 -5.70
N ALA A 441 -1.87 -16.40 -5.87
CA ALA A 441 -1.25 -17.70 -6.14
C ALA A 441 -1.53 -18.72 -5.01
N SER A 442 -1.55 -18.28 -3.76
CA SER A 442 -1.83 -19.11 -2.58
C SER A 442 -3.33 -19.38 -2.36
N GLY A 443 -4.20 -18.55 -2.95
CA GLY A 443 -5.64 -18.56 -2.74
C GLY A 443 -6.12 -17.96 -1.41
N GLN A 444 -5.21 -17.49 -0.54
CA GLN A 444 -5.53 -17.17 0.87
C GLN A 444 -5.29 -15.71 1.28
N ALA A 445 -4.65 -14.89 0.44
CA ALA A 445 -4.36 -13.49 0.75
C ALA A 445 -5.63 -12.75 1.22
N ALA A 446 -5.64 -12.33 2.49
CA ALA A 446 -6.82 -11.77 3.15
C ALA A 446 -7.36 -10.52 2.45
N PHE A 447 -6.46 -9.68 1.92
CA PHE A 447 -6.82 -8.52 1.10
C PHE A 447 -7.64 -8.90 -0.15
N VAL A 448 -7.30 -10.00 -0.80
CA VAL A 448 -7.97 -10.46 -2.04
C VAL A 448 -9.31 -11.13 -1.72
N THR A 449 -9.31 -12.00 -0.72
CA THR A 449 -10.50 -12.74 -0.32
C THR A 449 -11.60 -11.81 0.17
N GLU A 450 -11.25 -10.81 0.97
CA GLU A 450 -12.20 -9.84 1.51
C GLU A 450 -12.66 -8.82 0.45
N ALA A 451 -11.82 -8.48 -0.53
CA ALA A 451 -12.24 -7.72 -1.70
C ALA A 451 -13.28 -8.46 -2.54
N LEU A 452 -13.07 -9.76 -2.79
CA LEU A 452 -14.04 -10.60 -3.51
C LEU A 452 -15.35 -10.74 -2.74
N ARG A 453 -15.28 -10.99 -1.42
CA ARG A 453 -16.46 -11.05 -0.55
C ARG A 453 -17.27 -9.75 -0.63
N ARG A 454 -16.61 -8.59 -0.54
CA ARG A 454 -17.26 -7.29 -0.64
C ARG A 454 -17.86 -7.02 -2.03
N ALA A 455 -17.18 -7.42 -3.10
CA ALA A 455 -17.70 -7.31 -4.47
C ALA A 455 -18.97 -8.16 -4.67
N HIS A 456 -18.97 -9.38 -4.12
CA HIS A 456 -20.14 -10.26 -4.13
C HIS A 456 -21.33 -9.66 -3.36
N GLU A 457 -21.11 -9.05 -2.18
CA GLU A 457 -22.17 -8.33 -1.45
C GLU A 457 -22.78 -7.16 -2.23
N ILE A 458 -21.98 -6.48 -3.07
CA ILE A 458 -22.44 -5.41 -3.96
C ILE A 458 -23.28 -5.99 -5.13
N GLY A 459 -23.13 -7.28 -5.41
CA GLY A 459 -23.76 -7.99 -6.54
C GLY A 459 -22.93 -7.93 -7.82
N ALA A 460 -21.64 -7.59 -7.74
CA ALA A 460 -20.71 -7.66 -8.87
C ALA A 460 -20.31 -9.11 -9.14
N GLN A 461 -19.97 -9.43 -10.40
CA GLN A 461 -19.48 -10.77 -10.72
C GLN A 461 -18.06 -10.97 -10.19
N THR A 462 -17.78 -12.11 -9.59
CA THR A 462 -16.50 -12.39 -8.93
C THR A 462 -15.79 -13.60 -9.53
N ILE A 463 -14.51 -13.43 -9.83
CA ILE A 463 -13.63 -14.49 -10.35
C ILE A 463 -12.42 -14.62 -9.42
N LEU A 464 -12.12 -15.82 -8.97
CA LEU A 464 -10.86 -16.10 -8.27
C LEU A 464 -9.88 -16.80 -9.23
N LEU A 465 -8.72 -16.18 -9.45
CA LEU A 465 -7.60 -16.75 -10.18
C LEU A 465 -6.49 -17.14 -9.21
N THR A 466 -6.21 -18.44 -9.10
CA THR A 466 -5.29 -19.02 -8.10
C THR A 466 -4.45 -20.14 -8.69
N SER A 467 -3.32 -20.46 -8.06
CA SER A 467 -2.54 -21.69 -8.34
C SER A 467 -2.76 -22.77 -7.29
N ASN A 468 -3.61 -22.51 -6.30
CA ASN A 468 -3.93 -23.44 -5.23
C ASN A 468 -5.42 -23.34 -4.85
N ALA A 469 -6.23 -24.26 -5.40
CA ALA A 469 -7.63 -24.39 -5.03
C ALA A 469 -7.86 -25.17 -3.73
N THR A 470 -6.88 -25.94 -3.26
CA THR A 470 -7.05 -26.91 -2.16
C THR A 470 -7.34 -26.27 -0.80
N VAL A 471 -7.06 -24.98 -0.63
CA VAL A 471 -7.27 -24.28 0.65
C VAL A 471 -8.61 -23.54 0.73
N LEU A 472 -9.41 -23.59 -0.34
CA LEU A 472 -10.80 -23.12 -0.35
C LEU A 472 -11.78 -24.24 0.00
N ALA A 473 -11.33 -25.50 0.04
CA ALA A 473 -12.10 -26.64 0.49
C ALA A 473 -11.85 -26.86 1.99
N THR A 474 -12.90 -26.67 2.78
CA THR A 474 -12.96 -26.79 4.24
C THR A 474 -12.19 -27.99 4.81
N ALA A 475 -11.34 -27.75 5.82
CA ALA A 475 -11.04 -28.78 6.81
C ALA A 475 -12.35 -29.11 7.57
N PRO A 476 -12.67 -30.38 7.85
CA PRO A 476 -13.88 -30.73 8.60
C PRO A 476 -13.80 -30.14 10.02
N GLY A 477 -14.68 -29.19 10.34
CA GLY A 477 -14.84 -28.63 11.70
C GLY A 477 -14.41 -27.18 11.90
N ALA A 478 -13.91 -26.47 10.87
CA ALA A 478 -13.67 -25.03 10.95
C ALA A 478 -14.96 -24.25 10.60
N ALA A 479 -15.51 -23.52 11.57
CA ALA A 479 -16.64 -22.62 11.34
C ALA A 479 -16.15 -21.30 10.70
N ALA A 480 -16.84 -20.91 9.61
CA ALA A 480 -16.89 -19.61 8.91
C ALA A 480 -15.99 -19.36 7.67
N SER A 481 -16.69 -19.06 6.55
CA SER A 481 -16.30 -18.43 5.27
C SER A 481 -15.66 -19.30 4.17
N ALA A 482 -16.45 -20.18 3.55
CA ALA A 482 -16.25 -20.42 2.12
C ALA A 482 -16.62 -19.11 1.40
N ILE A 483 -15.65 -18.47 0.74
CA ILE A 483 -15.91 -17.27 -0.06
C ILE A 483 -16.67 -17.75 -1.29
N ASP A 484 -17.86 -17.21 -1.51
CA ASP A 484 -18.64 -17.50 -2.71
C ASP A 484 -18.08 -16.65 -3.86
N PHE A 485 -17.67 -17.32 -4.95
CA PHE A 485 -17.22 -16.68 -6.18
C PHE A 485 -17.93 -17.31 -7.36
N ASP A 486 -18.27 -16.51 -8.37
CA ASP A 486 -19.02 -16.99 -9.54
C ASP A 486 -18.19 -17.90 -10.45
N LEU A 487 -16.86 -17.73 -10.45
CA LEU A 487 -15.93 -18.52 -11.25
C LEU A 487 -14.57 -18.71 -10.55
N LEU A 488 -14.08 -19.94 -10.55
CA LEU A 488 -12.72 -20.29 -10.12
C LEU A 488 -11.86 -20.65 -11.32
N ILE A 489 -10.72 -20.00 -11.49
CA ILE A 489 -9.68 -20.37 -12.44
C ILE A 489 -8.48 -20.88 -11.65
N ASN A 490 -8.27 -22.20 -11.66
CA ASN A 490 -7.19 -22.86 -10.91
C ASN A 490 -6.01 -23.23 -11.82
N LEU A 491 -5.00 -22.37 -11.87
CA LEU A 491 -3.75 -22.53 -12.62
C LEU A 491 -2.71 -23.32 -11.82
N LYS A 492 -2.92 -24.64 -11.68
CA LYS A 492 -2.08 -25.56 -10.90
C LYS A 492 -0.72 -25.82 -11.58
N THR A 493 0.22 -24.88 -11.44
CA THR A 493 1.60 -24.99 -11.96
C THR A 493 2.51 -25.92 -11.16
N GLY A 494 2.07 -26.36 -9.97
CA GLY A 494 2.85 -27.18 -9.04
C GLY A 494 3.99 -26.41 -8.33
N PRO A 495 4.86 -27.13 -7.60
CA PRO A 495 5.96 -26.55 -6.83
C PRO A 495 6.92 -25.70 -7.67
N GLU A 496 7.35 -24.55 -7.14
CA GLU A 496 8.28 -23.65 -7.81
C GLU A 496 9.73 -24.14 -7.74
N ILE A 497 10.57 -23.73 -8.70
CA ILE A 497 12.02 -24.10 -8.71
C ILE A 497 12.71 -23.64 -7.41
N VAL A 498 12.35 -22.45 -6.95
CA VAL A 498 12.66 -21.98 -5.59
C VAL A 498 11.36 -22.06 -4.82
N ALA A 499 11.29 -22.93 -3.80
CA ALA A 499 10.08 -23.15 -3.01
C ALA A 499 9.47 -21.82 -2.53
N GLY A 500 8.16 -21.66 -2.71
CA GLY A 500 7.43 -20.44 -2.37
C GLY A 500 7.62 -19.25 -3.33
N SER A 501 8.53 -19.32 -4.31
CA SER A 501 8.78 -18.21 -5.25
C SER A 501 7.73 -18.15 -6.38
N THR A 502 6.47 -17.93 -6.02
CA THR A 502 5.31 -17.87 -6.93
C THR A 502 5.36 -16.74 -7.96
N ARG A 503 6.38 -15.86 -7.89
CA ARG A 503 6.69 -14.90 -8.96
C ARG A 503 7.15 -15.57 -10.27
N LEU A 504 7.45 -16.87 -10.23
CA LEU A 504 7.94 -17.67 -11.35
C LEU A 504 6.76 -18.27 -12.12
N LYS A 505 6.55 -19.60 -12.10
CA LYS A 505 5.57 -20.26 -12.95
C LYS A 505 4.15 -19.78 -12.69
N ALA A 506 3.74 -19.67 -11.42
CA ALA A 506 2.41 -19.17 -11.07
C ALA A 506 2.19 -17.74 -11.59
N GLY A 507 3.23 -16.89 -11.51
CA GLY A 507 3.25 -15.56 -12.12
C GLY A 507 3.13 -15.59 -13.65
N THR A 508 3.88 -16.46 -14.33
CA THR A 508 3.78 -16.62 -15.80
C THR A 508 2.39 -17.09 -16.22
N ALA A 509 1.83 -18.12 -15.56
CA ALA A 509 0.49 -18.62 -15.82
C ALA A 509 -0.56 -17.53 -15.62
N THR A 510 -0.45 -16.78 -14.52
CA THR A 510 -1.33 -15.64 -14.22
C THR A 510 -1.26 -14.59 -15.34
N LYS A 511 -0.06 -14.18 -15.75
CA LYS A 511 0.12 -13.19 -16.83
C LYS A 511 -0.54 -13.64 -18.13
N VAL A 512 -0.35 -14.91 -18.51
CA VAL A 512 -0.94 -15.46 -19.74
C VAL A 512 -2.46 -15.51 -19.61
N ALA A 513 -3.01 -15.95 -18.48
CA ALA A 513 -4.44 -15.98 -18.24
C ALA A 513 -5.09 -14.59 -18.29
N LEU A 514 -4.48 -13.58 -17.66
CA LEU A 514 -4.97 -12.19 -17.73
C LEU A 514 -5.01 -11.69 -19.17
N ASN A 515 -3.93 -11.90 -19.94
CA ASN A 515 -3.89 -11.51 -21.34
C ASN A 515 -4.93 -12.25 -22.20
N ILE A 516 -5.21 -13.53 -21.92
CA ILE A 516 -6.26 -14.30 -22.59
C ILE A 516 -7.63 -13.66 -22.31
N ILE A 517 -7.92 -13.34 -21.04
CA ILE A 517 -9.19 -12.76 -20.63
C ILE A 517 -9.38 -11.37 -21.25
N SER A 518 -8.41 -10.48 -21.06
CA SER A 518 -8.51 -9.09 -21.51
C SER A 518 -8.53 -9.00 -23.04
N THR A 519 -7.61 -9.71 -23.74
CA THR A 519 -7.59 -9.74 -25.20
C THR A 519 -8.85 -10.42 -25.76
N GLY A 520 -9.26 -11.54 -25.18
CA GLY A 520 -10.45 -12.28 -25.61
C GLY A 520 -11.72 -11.44 -25.50
N ALA A 521 -11.89 -10.71 -24.39
CA ALA A 521 -13.01 -9.78 -24.21
C ALA A 521 -12.99 -8.67 -25.26
N MET A 522 -11.83 -8.04 -25.50
CA MET A 522 -11.73 -6.96 -26.49
C MET A 522 -11.90 -7.45 -27.94
N VAL A 523 -11.51 -8.69 -28.25
CA VAL A 523 -11.81 -9.35 -29.52
C VAL A 523 -13.32 -9.55 -29.69
N ARG A 524 -14.01 -10.06 -28.66
CA ARG A 524 -15.47 -10.24 -28.65
C ARG A 524 -16.22 -8.92 -28.86
N LEU A 525 -15.68 -7.82 -28.33
CA LEU A 525 -16.20 -6.45 -28.50
C LEU A 525 -15.83 -5.81 -29.86
N GLY A 526 -15.23 -6.56 -30.77
CA GLY A 526 -14.92 -6.11 -32.13
C GLY A 526 -13.79 -5.09 -32.22
N ARG A 527 -12.86 -5.07 -31.25
CA ARG A 527 -11.67 -4.18 -31.25
C ARG A 527 -10.55 -4.70 -32.15
N VAL A 528 -10.71 -5.92 -32.67
CA VAL A 528 -9.77 -6.61 -33.55
C VAL A 528 -10.51 -7.11 -34.79
N ARG A 529 -9.89 -7.00 -35.97
CA ARG A 529 -10.38 -7.56 -37.24
C ARG A 529 -9.38 -8.58 -37.78
N GLY A 530 -9.79 -9.85 -37.88
CA GLY A 530 -8.84 -10.94 -38.10
C GLY A 530 -7.88 -11.03 -36.92
N ASN A 531 -6.60 -10.76 -37.15
CA ASN A 531 -5.57 -10.63 -36.12
C ASN A 531 -5.00 -9.20 -36.02
N LEU A 532 -5.70 -8.20 -36.56
CA LEU A 532 -5.25 -6.82 -36.66
C LEU A 532 -6.00 -5.92 -35.68
N MET A 533 -5.23 -5.15 -34.92
CA MET A 533 -5.69 -4.19 -33.91
C MET A 533 -6.19 -2.92 -34.60
N ILE A 534 -7.51 -2.80 -34.76
CA ILE A 534 -8.13 -1.72 -35.55
C ILE A 534 -8.54 -0.51 -34.72
N ASP A 535 -8.45 -0.59 -33.39
CA ASP A 535 -8.71 0.52 -32.46
C ASP A 535 -7.43 0.97 -31.72
N LEU A 536 -6.25 0.70 -32.28
CA LEU A 536 -4.97 1.20 -31.76
C LEU A 536 -5.01 2.73 -31.65
N GLN A 537 -4.50 3.30 -30.55
CA GLN A 537 -4.24 4.75 -30.43
C GLN A 537 -2.82 5.11 -30.90
N PRO A 538 -2.64 5.80 -32.05
CA PRO A 538 -1.32 6.08 -32.59
C PRO A 538 -0.68 7.34 -31.96
N THR A 539 -0.31 7.23 -30.68
CA THR A 539 0.23 8.33 -29.84
C THR A 539 1.70 8.66 -30.10
N ASN A 540 2.44 7.77 -30.77
CA ASN A 540 3.85 7.97 -31.10
C ASN A 540 4.16 7.59 -32.56
N LYS A 541 5.35 7.98 -33.04
CA LYS A 541 5.79 7.74 -34.43
C LYS A 541 5.69 6.26 -34.83
N LYS A 542 6.09 5.33 -33.94
CA LYS A 542 6.02 3.88 -34.21
C LYS A 542 4.58 3.43 -34.41
N LEU A 543 3.66 3.87 -33.54
CA LEU A 543 2.25 3.50 -33.64
C LEU A 543 1.55 4.16 -34.84
N ARG A 544 1.92 5.40 -35.21
CA ARG A 544 1.46 6.04 -36.45
C ARG A 544 1.89 5.28 -37.71
N GLU A 545 3.15 4.84 -37.78
CA GLU A 545 3.62 4.03 -38.90
C GLU A 545 2.97 2.64 -38.96
N ARG A 546 2.66 2.06 -37.79
CA ARG A 546 1.85 0.84 -37.69
C ARG A 546 0.44 1.06 -38.22
N ALA A 547 -0.24 2.14 -37.82
CA ALA A 547 -1.57 2.50 -38.29
C ALA A 547 -1.64 2.62 -39.81
N ILE A 548 -0.66 3.32 -40.41
CA ILE A 548 -0.55 3.45 -41.88
C ILE A 548 -0.42 2.07 -42.54
N GLY A 549 0.43 1.19 -41.99
CA GLY A 549 0.58 -0.18 -42.49
C GLY A 549 -0.73 -0.98 -42.44
N LEU A 550 -1.46 -0.88 -41.32
CA LEU A 550 -2.73 -1.58 -41.14
C LEU A 550 -3.81 -1.10 -42.11
N VAL A 551 -3.96 0.22 -42.29
CA VAL A 551 -4.94 0.78 -43.23
C VAL A 551 -4.57 0.44 -44.67
N ALA A 552 -3.29 0.55 -45.06
CA ALA A 552 -2.82 0.15 -46.39
C ALA A 552 -3.17 -1.31 -46.70
N GLN A 553 -2.90 -2.22 -45.75
CA GLN A 553 -3.21 -3.65 -45.89
C GLN A 553 -4.72 -3.92 -45.96
N LEU A 554 -5.52 -3.33 -45.05
CA LEU A 554 -6.95 -3.61 -44.93
C LEU A 554 -7.79 -2.95 -46.03
N ALA A 555 -7.40 -1.77 -46.50
CA ALA A 555 -8.07 -1.04 -47.58
C ALA A 555 -7.51 -1.36 -48.97
N GLY A 556 -6.39 -2.10 -49.05
CA GLY A 556 -5.74 -2.43 -50.32
C GLY A 556 -5.20 -1.21 -51.07
N CYS A 557 -4.66 -0.23 -50.35
CA CYS A 557 -4.12 1.02 -50.92
C CYS A 557 -2.64 1.21 -50.57
N ASP A 558 -1.99 2.16 -51.23
CA ASP A 558 -0.61 2.53 -50.91
C ASP A 558 -0.50 3.28 -49.57
N ARG A 559 0.73 3.41 -49.04
CA ARG A 559 0.98 4.04 -47.73
C ARG A 559 0.63 5.52 -47.69
N GLU A 560 0.73 6.24 -48.79
CA GLU A 560 0.44 7.68 -48.86
C GLU A 560 -1.07 7.91 -48.82
N SER A 561 -1.83 7.12 -49.60
CA SER A 561 -3.28 7.05 -49.55
C SER A 561 -3.79 6.69 -48.15
N ALA A 562 -3.20 5.66 -47.52
CA ALA A 562 -3.54 5.27 -46.15
C ALA A 562 -3.26 6.38 -45.13
N ARG A 563 -2.12 7.08 -45.26
CA ARG A 563 -1.77 8.22 -44.40
C ARG A 563 -2.76 9.37 -44.57
N SER A 564 -3.17 9.68 -45.80
CA SER A 564 -4.17 10.72 -46.09
C SER A 564 -5.54 10.39 -45.49
N ARG A 565 -6.00 9.14 -45.62
CA ARG A 565 -7.25 8.65 -44.99
C ARG A 565 -7.18 8.78 -43.46
N LEU A 566 -6.08 8.32 -42.85
CA LEU A 566 -5.88 8.46 -41.41
C LEU A 566 -5.85 9.91 -40.96
N ALA A 567 -5.19 10.81 -41.69
CA ALA A 567 -5.14 12.23 -41.34
C ALA A 567 -6.53 12.89 -41.39
N ARG A 568 -7.37 12.51 -42.36
CA ARG A 568 -8.77 12.98 -42.47
C ARG A 568 -9.68 12.40 -41.38
N ALA A 569 -9.40 11.17 -40.96
CA ALA A 569 -10.10 10.47 -39.89
C ALA A 569 -9.59 10.80 -38.47
N ASP A 570 -8.82 11.88 -38.30
CA ASP A 570 -8.15 12.25 -37.03
C ASP A 570 -7.39 11.08 -36.38
N TRP A 571 -6.68 10.32 -37.23
CA TRP A 571 -5.92 9.12 -36.87
C TRP A 571 -6.74 7.98 -36.25
N ASN A 572 -8.07 8.01 -36.40
CA ASN A 572 -8.94 6.90 -36.06
C ASN A 572 -8.95 5.86 -37.19
N LEU A 573 -8.30 4.70 -36.95
CA LEU A 573 -8.19 3.63 -37.94
C LEU A 573 -9.56 3.10 -38.38
N ARG A 574 -10.51 2.94 -37.45
CA ARG A 574 -11.85 2.41 -37.75
C ARG A 574 -12.61 3.33 -38.71
N VAL A 575 -12.56 4.63 -38.49
CA VAL A 575 -13.15 5.64 -39.38
C VAL A 575 -12.42 5.65 -40.73
N ALA A 576 -11.08 5.62 -40.74
CA ALA A 576 -10.28 5.60 -41.97
C ALA A 576 -10.56 4.37 -42.86
N LEU A 577 -10.98 3.25 -42.26
CA LEU A 577 -11.37 2.02 -42.96
C LEU A 577 -12.80 2.04 -43.52
N GLN A 578 -13.64 2.99 -43.07
CA GLN A 578 -15.01 3.16 -43.57
C GLN A 578 -15.09 4.13 -44.76
N GLU A 579 -14.08 4.98 -44.94
CA GLU A 579 -13.94 5.81 -46.13
C GLU A 579 -13.70 4.91 -47.36
N LYS A 580 -14.63 4.96 -48.33
CA LYS A 580 -14.47 4.26 -49.61
C LYS A 580 -13.45 4.95 -50.49
#